data_AF-A0A3P6SZS4-F1
#
_entry.id   AF-A0A3P6SZS4-F1
#
_cell.length_a   1.000
_cell.length_b   1.000
_cell.length_c   1.000
_cell.angle_alpha   90.00
_cell.angle_beta   90.00
_cell.angle_gamma   90.00
#
_symmetry.space_group_name_H-M   'P 1'
#
loop_
_entity.id
_entity.type
_entity.pdbx_description
1 polymer ?
#
loop_
_entity_poly.entity_id
_entity_poly.type
_entity_poly.pdbx_seq_one_letter_code
_entity_poly.pdbx_strand_id
1 'polypeptide(L)'
;MDVLAVREAIRWGKEYCNAGKGPLVLELATYRYSGHSMSDPGTSYRTREEIQQVRKTRDPITGFKDRLITSGLASEDDLKTVDKEVRKEVDEAVKTANTSSLMPEEGIYTDIYHNTEPQLVISAIPCFTVLLFVTGARRYCRCLSRPEVYSFC
;
A
#
# COMPACT_ATOMS: atom_id res chain seq x y z
N MET A 1 -0.44 24.29 1.93
CA MET A 1 0.59 23.24 1.72
C MET A 1 1.36 23.67 0.50
N ASP A 2 2.70 23.66 0.52
CA ASP A 2 3.52 24.27 -0.54
C ASP A 2 4.48 23.26 -1.17
N VAL A 3 4.22 22.91 -2.43
CA VAL A 3 4.99 21.91 -3.19
C VAL A 3 6.44 22.36 -3.42
N LEU A 4 6.66 23.66 -3.66
CA LEU A 4 8.00 24.18 -3.91
C LEU A 4 8.83 24.19 -2.63
N ALA A 5 8.23 24.60 -1.51
CA ALA A 5 8.91 24.54 -0.21
C ALA A 5 9.32 23.10 0.15
N VAL A 6 8.44 22.12 -0.08
CA VAL A 6 8.76 20.70 0.14
C VAL A 6 9.87 20.23 -0.78
N ARG A 7 9.83 20.58 -2.08
CA ARG A 7 10.89 20.22 -3.04
C ARG A 7 12.24 20.75 -2.59
N GLU A 8 12.31 22.01 -2.18
CA GLU A 8 13.55 22.65 -1.75
C GLU A 8 14.07 22.09 -0.43
N ALA A 9 13.19 21.87 0.55
CA ALA A 9 13.55 21.26 1.83
C ALA A 9 14.12 19.85 1.65
N ILE A 10 13.51 19.04 0.77
CA ILE A 10 13.98 17.69 0.46
C ILE A 10 15.29 17.71 -0.33
N ARG A 11 15.43 18.62 -1.31
CA ARG A 11 16.68 18.79 -2.07
C ARG A 11 17.84 19.09 -1.13
N TRP A 12 17.67 20.09 -0.27
CA TRP A 12 18.68 20.46 0.71
C TRP A 12 18.94 19.34 1.73
N GLY A 13 17.88 18.69 2.25
CA GLY A 13 18.02 17.61 3.23
C GLY A 13 18.79 16.41 2.67
N LYS A 14 18.58 16.08 1.40
CA LYS A 14 19.35 15.06 0.69
C LYS A 14 20.83 15.43 0.60
N GLU A 15 21.14 16.67 0.19
CA GLU A 15 22.53 17.16 0.12
C GLU A 15 23.20 17.13 1.50
N TYR A 16 22.48 17.53 2.54
CA TYR A 16 22.96 17.51 3.93
C TYR A 16 23.34 16.09 4.38
N CYS A 17 22.44 15.13 4.21
CA CYS A 17 22.68 13.73 4.59
C CYS A 17 23.82 13.11 3.78
N ASN A 18 23.85 13.37 2.46
CA ASN A 18 24.90 12.86 1.57
C ASN A 18 26.28 13.44 1.87
N ALA A 19 26.35 14.65 2.43
CA ALA A 19 27.60 15.26 2.89
C ALA A 19 28.13 14.65 4.21
N GLY A 20 27.53 13.56 4.71
CA GLY A 20 27.98 12.87 5.92
C GLY A 20 27.65 13.59 7.22
N LYS A 21 26.71 14.55 7.20
CA LYS A 21 26.36 15.38 8.37
C LYS A 21 25.34 14.72 9.32
N GLY A 22 25.09 13.43 9.12
CA GLY A 22 24.12 12.64 9.88
C GLY A 22 22.69 12.71 9.34
N PRO A 23 21.76 11.95 9.96
CA PRO A 23 20.36 11.91 9.55
C PRO A 23 19.61 13.18 9.96
N LEU A 24 18.48 13.43 9.29
CA LEU A 24 17.55 14.52 9.58
C LEU A 24 16.12 13.99 9.70
N VAL A 25 15.31 14.69 10.48
CA VAL A 25 13.85 14.51 10.53
C VAL A 25 13.20 15.74 9.91
N LEU A 26 12.31 15.52 8.94
CA LEU A 26 11.53 16.57 8.29
C LEU A 26 10.06 16.35 8.58
N GLU A 27 9.42 17.31 9.24
CA GLU A 27 7.98 17.30 9.47
C GLU A 27 7.27 18.01 8.30
N LEU A 28 6.41 17.27 7.60
CA LEU A 28 5.60 17.79 6.50
C LEU A 28 4.18 18.05 6.99
N ALA A 29 3.92 19.29 7.43
CA ALA A 29 2.60 19.69 7.93
C ALA A 29 1.56 19.69 6.79
N THR A 30 0.70 18.67 6.79
CA THR A 30 -0.32 18.42 5.75
C THR A 30 -1.70 18.14 6.36
N TYR A 31 -2.71 17.95 5.51
CA TYR A 31 -4.08 17.66 5.93
C TYR A 31 -4.71 16.55 5.07
N ARG A 32 -5.30 15.54 5.72
CA ARG A 32 -5.98 14.42 5.05
C ARG A 32 -7.45 14.76 4.82
N TYR A 33 -7.84 15.00 3.57
CA TYR A 33 -9.23 15.34 3.23
C TYR A 33 -10.21 14.19 3.46
N SER A 34 -9.79 12.96 3.17
CA SER A 34 -10.64 11.78 3.32
C SER A 34 -10.60 11.22 4.74
N GLY A 35 -11.45 10.22 4.99
CA GLY A 35 -11.39 9.34 6.15
C GLY A 35 -10.03 8.67 6.33
N HIS A 36 -9.84 7.99 7.47
CA HIS A 36 -8.61 7.23 7.70
C HIS A 36 -8.48 6.05 6.73
N SER A 37 -9.61 5.46 6.37
CA SER A 37 -9.72 4.39 5.38
C SER A 37 -11.13 4.38 4.79
N MET A 38 -11.42 3.42 3.90
CA MET A 38 -12.79 3.20 3.42
C MET A 38 -13.75 2.79 4.55
N SER A 39 -13.24 2.20 5.62
CA SER A 39 -14.03 1.77 6.79
C SER A 39 -14.18 2.85 7.86
N ASP A 40 -13.27 3.84 7.89
CA ASP A 40 -13.39 5.01 8.76
C ASP A 40 -13.53 6.30 7.91
N PRO A 41 -14.77 6.75 7.62
CA PRO A 41 -15.02 7.94 6.81
C PRO A 41 -14.65 9.25 7.53
N GLY A 42 -14.41 9.20 8.85
CA GLY A 42 -13.95 10.35 9.65
C GLY A 42 -14.96 11.46 9.88
N THR A 43 -16.25 11.20 9.69
CA THR A 43 -17.36 12.13 9.96
C THR A 43 -17.71 12.24 11.45
N SER A 44 -17.21 11.34 12.30
CA SER A 44 -17.49 11.33 13.74
C SER A 44 -16.57 12.25 14.55
N TYR A 45 -15.41 12.63 14.01
CA TYR A 45 -14.37 13.37 14.73
C TYR A 45 -13.88 14.63 14.01
N ARG A 46 -14.46 14.97 12.85
CA ARG A 46 -14.16 16.19 12.07
C ARG A 46 -15.43 16.73 11.43
N THR A 47 -15.50 18.04 11.29
CA THR A 47 -16.62 18.68 10.60
C THR A 47 -16.35 18.78 9.10
N ARG A 48 -17.42 18.80 8.30
CA ARG A 48 -17.27 18.94 6.84
C ARG A 48 -16.76 20.33 6.48
N GLU A 49 -17.13 21.32 7.27
CA GLU A 49 -16.79 22.73 7.14
C GLU A 49 -15.28 22.94 7.31
N GLU A 50 -14.67 22.31 8.32
CA GLU A 50 -13.21 22.36 8.52
C GLU A 50 -12.46 21.80 7.30
N ILE A 51 -12.85 20.61 6.83
CA ILE A 51 -12.22 19.93 5.70
C ILE A 51 -12.34 20.80 4.43
N GLN A 52 -13.53 21.34 4.17
CA GLN A 52 -13.77 22.21 3.02
C GLN A 52 -12.94 23.49 3.10
N GLN A 53 -12.84 24.10 4.28
CA GLN A 53 -12.07 25.33 4.47
C GLN A 53 -10.58 25.09 4.22
N VAL A 54 -10.02 23.99 4.76
CA VAL A 54 -8.62 23.63 4.53
C VAL A 54 -8.38 23.33 3.05
N ARG A 55 -9.26 22.57 2.39
CA ARG A 55 -9.15 22.29 0.96
C ARG A 55 -9.22 23.56 0.11
N LYS A 56 -10.13 24.48 0.40
CA LYS A 56 -10.25 25.73 -0.36
C LYS A 56 -9.02 26.64 -0.22
N THR A 57 -8.42 26.69 0.98
CA THR A 57 -7.39 27.68 1.30
C THR A 57 -5.96 27.15 1.22
N ARG A 58 -5.75 25.84 1.35
CA ARG A 58 -4.41 25.24 1.53
C ARG A 58 -4.10 24.11 0.56
N ASP A 59 -4.97 23.80 -0.40
CA ASP A 59 -4.74 22.71 -1.37
C ASP A 59 -3.48 22.96 -2.20
N PRO A 60 -2.47 22.05 -2.11
CA PRO A 60 -1.22 22.22 -2.81
C PRO A 60 -1.36 22.15 -4.34
N ILE A 61 -2.37 21.44 -4.86
CA ILE A 61 -2.58 21.29 -6.30
C ILE A 61 -3.12 22.59 -6.88
N THR A 62 -4.20 23.13 -6.31
CA THR A 62 -4.77 24.42 -6.73
C THR A 62 -3.76 25.55 -6.55
N GLY A 63 -3.11 25.63 -5.38
CA GLY A 63 -2.14 26.68 -5.11
C GLY A 63 -0.92 26.64 -6.05
N PHE A 64 -0.47 25.45 -6.46
CA PHE A 64 0.62 25.33 -7.43
C PHE A 64 0.17 25.64 -8.87
N LYS A 65 -1.02 25.18 -9.26
CA LYS A 65 -1.65 25.53 -10.54
C LYS A 65 -1.73 27.05 -10.73
N ASP A 66 -2.24 27.78 -9.74
CA ASP A 66 -2.39 29.23 -9.82
C ASP A 66 -1.04 29.94 -10.01
N ARG A 67 0.00 29.44 -9.34
CA ARG A 67 1.38 29.95 -9.50
C ARG A 67 1.91 29.69 -10.91
N LEU A 68 1.67 28.51 -11.50
CA LEU A 68 2.10 28.20 -12.87
C LEU A 68 1.43 29.11 -13.91
N ILE A 69 0.13 29.35 -13.76
CA ILE A 69 -0.63 30.23 -14.67
C ILE A 69 -0.18 31.68 -14.51
N THR A 70 -0.09 32.17 -13.26
CA THR A 70 0.31 33.56 -12.99
C THR A 70 1.75 33.86 -13.43
N SER A 71 2.63 32.86 -13.41
CA SER A 71 4.01 32.99 -13.91
C SER A 71 4.17 32.78 -15.42
N GLY A 72 3.07 32.48 -16.14
CA GLY A 72 3.10 32.24 -17.58
C GLY A 72 3.82 30.95 -18.00
N LEU A 73 4.05 30.02 -17.05
CA LEU A 73 4.75 28.77 -17.31
C LEU A 73 3.86 27.68 -17.89
N ALA A 74 2.54 27.79 -17.71
CA ALA A 74 1.54 26.89 -18.28
C ALA A 74 0.21 27.60 -18.48
N SER A 75 -0.55 27.21 -19.50
CA SER A 75 -1.94 27.62 -19.67
C SER A 75 -2.90 26.67 -18.95
N GLU A 76 -4.16 27.08 -18.81
CA GLU A 76 -5.19 26.16 -18.29
C GLU A 76 -5.39 24.92 -19.16
N ASP A 77 -5.23 25.05 -20.48
CA ASP A 77 -5.46 23.94 -21.42
C ASP A 77 -4.30 22.94 -21.41
N ASP A 78 -3.07 23.40 -21.15
CA ASP A 78 -1.93 22.51 -20.90
C ASP A 78 -2.22 21.63 -19.67
N LEU A 79 -2.68 22.24 -18.57
CA LEU A 79 -2.98 21.53 -17.33
C LEU A 79 -4.16 20.55 -17.49
N LYS A 80 -5.20 20.93 -18.25
CA LYS A 80 -6.31 20.01 -18.58
C LYS A 80 -5.84 18.83 -19.43
N THR A 81 -4.82 19.04 -20.28
CA THR A 81 -4.24 17.96 -21.08
C THR A 81 -3.54 16.95 -20.18
N VAL A 82 -2.72 17.42 -19.24
CA VAL A 82 -2.08 16.58 -18.21
C VAL A 82 -3.13 15.79 -17.40
N ASP A 83 -4.21 16.44 -16.96
CA ASP A 83 -5.28 15.76 -16.21
C ASP A 83 -5.91 14.61 -17.01
N LYS A 84 -6.06 14.76 -18.34
CA LYS A 84 -6.62 13.71 -19.21
C LYS A 84 -5.63 12.57 -19.40
N GLU A 85 -4.35 12.87 -19.58
CA GLU A 85 -3.30 11.87 -19.73
C GLU A 85 -3.18 11.00 -18.47
N VAL A 86 -3.13 11.63 -17.30
CA VAL A 86 -3.04 10.91 -16.01
C VAL A 86 -4.29 10.05 -15.78
N ARG A 87 -5.49 10.54 -16.11
CA ARG A 87 -6.72 9.73 -16.02
C ARG A 87 -6.65 8.49 -16.91
N LYS A 88 -6.19 8.66 -18.15
CA LYS A 88 -6.04 7.55 -19.09
C LYS A 88 -5.06 6.51 -18.55
N GLU A 89 -3.91 6.94 -18.01
CA GLU A 89 -2.92 6.03 -17.40
C GLU A 89 -3.52 5.23 -16.24
N VAL A 90 -4.27 5.91 -15.35
CA VAL A 90 -4.95 5.25 -14.23
C VAL A 90 -6.00 4.25 -14.71
N ASP A 91 -6.81 4.61 -15.70
CA ASP A 91 -7.83 3.72 -16.26
C ASP A 91 -7.21 2.46 -16.90
N GLU A 92 -6.09 2.60 -17.60
CA GLU A 92 -5.32 1.50 -18.17
C GLU A 92 -4.71 0.59 -17.09
N ALA A 93 -4.17 1.18 -16.01
CA ALA A 93 -3.65 0.43 -14.87
C ALA A 93 -4.75 -0.36 -14.15
N VAL A 94 -5.92 0.27 -13.93
CA VAL A 94 -7.09 -0.39 -13.31
C VAL A 94 -7.61 -1.52 -14.18
N LYS A 95 -7.66 -1.33 -15.50
CA LYS A 95 -8.04 -2.40 -16.44
C LYS A 95 -7.09 -3.58 -16.33
N THR A 96 -5.78 -3.33 -16.35
CA THR A 96 -4.76 -4.36 -16.18
C THR A 96 -4.96 -5.13 -14.88
N ALA A 97 -5.11 -4.43 -13.76
CA ALA A 97 -5.31 -5.02 -12.44
C ALA A 97 -6.61 -5.85 -12.33
N ASN A 98 -7.69 -5.44 -13.00
CA ASN A 98 -8.95 -6.18 -12.99
C ASN A 98 -8.92 -7.42 -13.90
N THR A 99 -8.09 -7.41 -14.95
CA THR A 99 -7.95 -8.53 -15.89
C THR A 99 -6.85 -9.50 -15.53
N SER A 100 -5.99 -9.17 -14.56
CA SER A 100 -4.93 -10.06 -14.11
C SER A 100 -5.52 -11.30 -13.44
N SER A 101 -4.97 -12.47 -13.76
CA SER A 101 -5.35 -13.72 -13.10
C SER A 101 -5.04 -13.68 -11.61
N LEU A 102 -5.84 -14.40 -10.82
CA LEU A 102 -5.51 -14.67 -9.44
C LEU A 102 -4.14 -15.36 -9.34
N MET A 103 -3.41 -15.09 -8.26
CA MET A 103 -2.19 -15.82 -7.95
C MET A 103 -2.51 -17.32 -7.80
N PRO A 104 -1.63 -18.21 -8.27
CA PRO A 104 -1.77 -19.64 -8.03
C PRO A 104 -1.71 -19.94 -6.53
N GLU A 105 -2.36 -21.01 -6.07
CA GLU A 105 -2.40 -21.39 -4.65
C GLU A 105 -0.99 -21.61 -4.08
N GLU A 106 -0.07 -22.06 -4.93
CA GLU A 106 1.34 -22.25 -4.63
C GLU A 106 2.05 -20.94 -4.24
N GLY A 107 1.59 -19.82 -4.79
CA GLY A 107 2.14 -18.49 -4.50
C GLY A 107 1.80 -17.96 -3.09
N ILE A 108 0.93 -18.64 -2.34
CA ILE A 108 0.57 -18.22 -0.97
C ILE A 108 1.73 -18.48 0.01
N TYR A 109 2.60 -19.45 -0.29
CA TYR A 109 3.71 -19.86 0.58
C TYR A 109 5.09 -19.66 -0.04
N THR A 110 5.18 -18.95 -1.16
CA THR A 110 6.46 -18.45 -1.70
C THR A 110 6.94 -17.23 -0.90
N ASP A 111 8.23 -16.91 -0.98
CA ASP A 111 8.86 -15.71 -0.40
C ASP A 111 8.81 -15.57 1.14
N ILE A 112 8.42 -16.63 1.86
CA ILE A 112 8.51 -16.66 3.33
C ILE A 112 9.97 -16.76 3.80
N TYR A 113 10.77 -17.56 3.11
CA TYR A 113 12.18 -17.80 3.41
C TYR A 113 13.00 -17.80 2.12
N HIS A 114 14.26 -17.38 2.20
CA HIS A 114 15.19 -17.43 1.07
C HIS A 114 15.54 -18.88 0.71
N ASN A 115 15.56 -19.23 -0.58
CA ASN A 115 15.93 -20.55 -1.11
C ASN A 115 15.19 -21.74 -0.48
N THR A 116 13.94 -21.56 -0.08
CA THR A 116 13.16 -22.66 0.48
C THR A 116 12.28 -23.23 -0.62
N GLU A 117 12.49 -24.50 -0.98
CA GLU A 117 11.53 -25.21 -1.81
C GLU A 117 10.15 -25.18 -1.13
N PRO A 118 9.04 -25.06 -1.88
CA PRO A 118 7.71 -24.96 -1.32
C PRO A 118 7.44 -26.08 -0.31
N GLN A 119 7.58 -25.76 0.98
CA GLN A 119 7.30 -26.69 2.05
C GLN A 119 5.81 -26.65 2.29
N LEU A 120 5.13 -27.77 2.03
CA LEU A 120 3.80 -28.03 2.56
C LEU A 120 3.91 -28.06 4.09
N VAL A 121 3.78 -26.89 4.72
CA VAL A 121 3.64 -26.79 6.18
C VAL A 121 2.32 -27.47 6.53
N ILE A 122 2.41 -28.48 7.40
CA ILE A 122 1.38 -29.48 7.73
C ILE A 122 0.02 -28.86 8.16
N SER A 123 -0.07 -27.55 8.40
CA SER A 123 -1.34 -26.84 8.67
C SER A 123 -2.24 -26.66 7.44
N ALA A 124 -1.73 -26.92 6.22
CA ALA A 124 -2.48 -26.77 4.97
C ALA A 124 -3.06 -28.09 4.43
N ILE A 125 -3.17 -29.15 5.26
CA ILE A 125 -4.05 -30.26 4.90
C ILE A 125 -5.48 -29.79 5.20
N PRO A 126 -6.32 -29.50 4.19
CA PRO A 126 -7.70 -29.26 4.49
C PRO A 126 -8.22 -30.58 5.07
N CYS A 127 -8.76 -30.52 6.29
CA CYS A 127 -9.36 -31.67 6.97
C CYS A 127 -10.65 -32.06 6.23
N PHE A 128 -10.53 -32.52 4.99
CA PHE A 128 -11.63 -33.01 4.15
C PHE A 128 -11.97 -34.47 4.45
N THR A 129 -11.39 -35.06 5.50
CA THR A 129 -11.75 -36.39 5.99
C THR A 129 -12.44 -36.31 7.34
N VAL A 130 -13.45 -35.44 7.47
CA VAL A 130 -14.60 -35.75 8.32
C VAL A 130 -15.50 -36.70 7.55
N LEU A 131 -14.98 -37.89 7.22
CA LEU A 131 -15.81 -38.98 6.73
C LEU A 131 -16.46 -39.59 7.96
N LEU A 132 -17.78 -39.46 8.02
CA LEU A 132 -18.64 -40.15 8.98
C LEU A 132 -18.16 -41.59 9.20
N PHE A 133 -17.61 -41.86 10.37
CA PHE A 133 -17.73 -43.17 11.02
C PHE A 133 -18.54 -42.98 12.29
N VAL A 134 -19.85 -42.80 12.10
CA VAL A 134 -20.83 -43.21 13.11
C VAL A 134 -20.72 -44.72 13.19
N THR A 135 -19.91 -45.21 14.12
CA THR A 135 -20.09 -46.47 14.86
C THR A 135 -18.92 -46.65 15.81
N GLY A 136 -19.23 -46.85 17.08
CA GLY A 136 -18.29 -46.79 18.18
C GLY A 136 -17.16 -47.81 18.07
N ALA A 137 -15.93 -47.33 18.00
CA ALA A 137 -14.76 -48.03 18.50
C ALA A 137 -13.68 -46.98 18.79
N ARG A 138 -13.28 -46.86 20.06
CA ARG A 138 -12.10 -46.08 20.47
C ARG A 138 -10.90 -46.55 19.64
N ARG A 139 -10.36 -45.69 18.78
CA ARG A 139 -9.01 -45.88 18.22
C ARG A 139 -8.23 -44.58 18.33
N TYR A 140 -7.09 -44.73 18.98
CA TYR A 140 -6.05 -43.74 19.21
C TYR A 140 -5.67 -43.02 17.91
N CYS A 141 -5.51 -41.71 18.01
CA CYS A 141 -4.85 -40.89 16.99
C CYS A 141 -3.38 -41.33 16.95
N ARG A 142 -3.04 -42.25 16.03
CA ARG A 142 -1.66 -42.68 15.82
C ARG A 142 -1.01 -41.64 14.92
N CYS A 143 -0.33 -40.66 15.52
CA CYS A 143 0.65 -39.86 14.81
C CYS A 143 1.66 -40.83 14.19
N LEU A 144 1.66 -40.92 12.86
CA LEU A 144 2.73 -41.56 12.11
C LEU A 144 3.96 -40.66 12.26
N SER A 145 4.72 -40.88 13.32
CA SER A 145 6.12 -40.48 13.41
C SER A 145 6.84 -41.09 12.20
N ARG A 146 7.26 -40.25 11.25
CA ARG A 146 8.32 -40.66 10.32
C ARG A 146 9.60 -40.86 11.15
N PRO A 147 10.28 -42.00 11.02
CA PRO A 147 11.62 -42.19 11.59
C PRO A 147 12.64 -41.46 10.71
N GLU A 148 13.68 -40.91 11.34
CA GLU A 148 14.97 -40.47 10.74
C GLU A 148 14.85 -39.21 9.84
N VAL A 149 15.56 -38.09 10.02
CA VAL A 149 16.92 -37.85 10.51
C VAL A 149 16.93 -36.44 11.14
N TYR A 150 17.19 -36.32 12.45
CA TYR A 150 17.70 -35.08 13.04
C TYR A 150 19.22 -35.23 13.12
N SER A 151 19.96 -34.45 12.36
CA SER A 151 21.37 -34.19 12.63
C SER A 151 21.54 -32.69 12.80
N PHE A 152 21.71 -32.27 14.05
CA PHE A 152 22.15 -30.94 14.43
C PHE A 152 23.68 -30.87 14.24
N CYS A 153 24.14 -29.96 13.38
CA CYS A 153 25.37 -29.16 13.51
C CYS A 153 25.15 -27.88 12.70
#